data_AF-B7ETZ2-F1
#
_entry.id   AF-B7ETZ2-F1
#
_cell.length_a   1.000
_cell.length_b   1.000
_cell.length_c   1.000
_cell.angle_alpha   90.00
_cell.angle_beta   90.00
_cell.angle_gamma   90.00
#
_symmetry.space_group_name_H-M   'P 1'
#
loop_
_entity.id
_entity.type
_entity.pdbx_description
1 polymer ?
#
loop_
_entity_poly.entity_id
_entity_poly.type
_entity_poly.pdbx_seq_one_letter_code
_entity_poly.pdbx_strand_id
1 'polypeptide(L)'
;MDTYKQRTEKPSKQRSAFSSKGNATINGGTISVNQKFLDSKVGIWENIIDMRTCLQNMLREYTLNEVVTEQDKSCLIEALKFHPRGYDKIGVGIREIKIGVNPGHPNSRCFIVQRSDDTSADFSYNKCVLGAANSISPELGSYIEKILSNRAIRPHQL
;
A
#
# COMPACT_ATOMS: atom_id res chain seq x y z
N MET A 1 -6.01 -30.25 -24.33
CA MET A 1 -6.11 -28.86 -23.85
C MET A 1 -5.85 -28.88 -22.35
N ASP A 2 -5.29 -27.80 -21.82
CA ASP A 2 -4.85 -27.59 -20.42
C ASP A 2 -3.38 -27.90 -20.12
N THR A 3 -2.50 -27.02 -20.62
CA THR A 3 -1.12 -26.87 -20.13
C THR A 3 -1.13 -26.10 -18.81
N TYR A 4 -1.12 -26.83 -17.69
CA TYR A 4 -0.91 -26.29 -16.36
C TYR A 4 0.50 -25.68 -16.27
N LYS A 5 0.61 -24.35 -16.32
CA LYS A 5 1.88 -23.65 -16.17
C LYS A 5 2.39 -23.86 -14.74
N GLN A 6 3.56 -24.49 -14.63
CA GLN A 6 4.28 -24.70 -13.38
C GLN A 6 4.53 -23.33 -12.71
N ARG A 7 3.91 -23.15 -11.54
CA ARG A 7 4.11 -22.00 -10.66
C ARG A 7 5.53 -22.12 -10.09
N THR A 8 6.44 -21.30 -10.59
CA THR A 8 7.79 -21.21 -10.03
C THR A 8 7.68 -20.55 -8.65
N GLU A 9 7.93 -21.32 -7.61
CA GLU A 9 8.05 -20.83 -6.24
C GLU A 9 9.28 -19.92 -6.17
N LYS A 10 9.08 -18.60 -6.12
CA LYS A 10 10.16 -17.67 -5.77
C LYS A 10 10.50 -17.90 -4.29
N PRO A 11 11.80 -17.92 -3.92
CA PRO A 11 12.20 -18.06 -2.53
C PRO A 11 11.55 -16.95 -1.70
N SER A 12 10.97 -17.35 -0.58
CA SER A 12 10.38 -16.46 0.42
C SER A 12 11.36 -15.35 0.74
N LYS A 13 11.06 -14.12 0.34
CA LYS A 13 11.82 -12.94 0.76
C LYS A 13 11.67 -12.85 2.28
N GLN A 14 12.66 -13.34 3.03
CA GLN A 14 12.76 -13.09 4.46
C GLN A 14 12.80 -11.58 4.65
N ARG A 15 11.71 -11.02 5.19
CA ARG A 15 11.75 -9.67 5.74
C ARG A 15 12.59 -9.77 7.01
N SER A 16 13.80 -9.23 6.96
CA SER A 16 14.53 -8.94 8.19
C SER A 16 13.65 -8.02 9.04
N ALA A 17 13.46 -8.40 10.30
CA ALA A 17 12.86 -7.50 11.28
C ALA A 17 13.70 -6.23 11.31
N PHE A 18 13.16 -5.13 10.78
CA PHE A 18 13.81 -3.82 10.84
C PHE A 18 13.68 -3.33 12.28
N SER A 19 14.61 -3.74 13.14
CA SER A 19 14.81 -3.14 14.45
C SER A 19 15.36 -1.72 14.24
N SER A 20 14.50 -0.75 13.98
CA SER A 20 14.93 0.66 13.91
C SER A 20 15.02 1.24 15.31
N LYS A 21 16.17 1.04 15.97
CA LYS A 21 16.68 2.06 16.89
C LYS A 21 17.29 3.16 16.01
N GLY A 22 16.47 4.13 15.63
CA GLY A 22 16.87 5.23 14.77
C GLY A 22 15.76 6.25 14.62
N ASN A 23 16.02 7.45 15.12
CA ASN A 23 15.27 8.67 14.89
C ASN A 23 15.17 8.98 13.39
N ALA A 24 13.97 8.80 12.82
CA ALA A 24 13.70 9.05 11.41
C ALA A 24 13.44 10.54 11.17
N THR A 25 14.45 11.25 10.66
CA THR A 25 14.27 12.61 10.11
C THR A 25 13.80 12.50 8.67
N ILE A 26 12.54 12.88 8.41
CA ILE A 26 11.96 12.98 7.06
C ILE A 26 11.82 14.46 6.70
N ASN A 27 12.74 14.96 5.87
CA ASN A 27 12.69 16.17 5.04
C ASN A 27 11.79 17.33 5.54
N GLY A 28 12.35 18.18 6.40
CA GLY A 28 12.20 19.64 6.29
C GLY A 28 10.83 20.26 6.57
N GLY A 29 10.08 19.72 7.53
CA GLY A 29 8.89 20.38 8.05
C GLY A 29 8.61 19.94 9.48
N THR A 30 9.16 20.66 10.46
CA THR A 30 8.88 20.45 11.88
C THR A 30 7.42 20.84 12.14
N ILE A 31 6.52 19.86 12.20
CA ILE A 31 5.14 20.08 12.65
C ILE A 31 4.88 19.06 13.75
N SER A 32 4.49 19.56 14.91
CA SER A 32 4.10 18.84 16.13
C SER A 32 2.86 17.98 15.90
N VAL A 33 2.93 16.99 15.01
CA VAL A 33 2.07 15.82 15.10
C VAL A 33 2.62 15.07 16.30
N ASN A 34 1.82 14.92 17.34
CA ASN A 34 2.27 14.28 18.57
C ASN A 34 2.91 12.93 18.21
N GLN A 35 4.21 12.79 18.51
CA GLN A 35 5.01 11.61 18.17
C GLN A 35 4.29 10.31 18.56
N LYS A 36 3.45 10.33 19.60
CA LYS A 36 2.59 9.22 20.03
C LYS A 36 1.73 8.61 18.92
N PHE A 37 1.25 9.42 17.97
CA PHE A 37 0.41 8.93 16.87
C PHE A 37 1.24 8.20 15.80
N LEU A 38 2.53 8.53 15.69
CA LEU A 38 3.44 7.85 14.77
C LEU A 38 3.92 6.50 15.32
N ASP A 39 3.74 6.24 16.60
CA ASP A 39 4.10 4.96 17.24
C ASP A 39 2.88 4.03 17.41
N SER A 40 1.70 4.47 16.95
CA SER A 40 0.47 3.68 17.05
C SER A 40 0.44 2.54 16.03
N LYS A 41 0.20 1.32 16.51
CA LYS A 41 0.10 0.10 15.70
C LYS A 41 -1.04 0.19 14.67
N VAL A 42 -0.80 -0.30 13.46
CA VAL A 42 -1.78 -0.31 12.36
C VAL A 42 -1.94 -1.71 11.83
N GLY A 43 -3.00 -2.42 12.24
CA GLY A 43 -3.23 -3.81 11.81
C GLY A 43 -1.99 -4.69 12.10
N ILE A 44 -1.32 -5.14 11.04
CA ILE A 44 -0.09 -5.94 11.12
C ILE A 44 1.21 -5.13 11.15
N TRP A 45 1.16 -3.82 10.90
CA TRP A 45 2.32 -2.94 10.86
C TRP A 45 2.57 -2.28 12.21
N GLU A 46 3.84 -2.06 12.54
CA GLU A 46 4.23 -1.44 13.82
C GLU A 46 3.71 -0.01 13.92
N ASN A 47 3.64 0.70 12.79
CA ASN A 47 3.01 2.01 12.71
C ASN A 47 2.65 2.42 11.28
N ILE A 48 2.10 3.63 11.14
CA ILE A 48 1.69 4.19 9.85
C ILE A 48 2.85 4.38 8.86
N ILE A 49 4.06 4.61 9.36
CA ILE A 49 5.27 4.77 8.53
C ILE A 49 5.68 3.42 7.94
N ASP A 50 5.65 2.37 8.76
CA ASP A 50 5.90 1.00 8.33
C ASP A 50 4.89 0.55 7.27
N MET A 51 3.58 0.74 7.53
CA MET A 51 2.53 0.46 6.53
C MET A 51 2.80 1.15 5.20
N ARG A 52 3.04 2.48 5.23
CA ARG A 52 3.28 3.27 4.02
C ARG A 52 4.52 2.79 3.27
N THR A 53 5.61 2.52 3.99
CA THR A 53 6.89 2.11 3.40
C THR A 53 6.77 0.72 2.78
N CYS A 54 6.16 -0.22 3.48
CA CYS A 54 5.89 -1.57 3.01
C CYS A 54 5.12 -1.56 1.68
N LEU A 55 4.00 -0.83 1.62
CA LEU A 55 3.15 -0.75 0.43
C LEU A 55 3.84 -0.02 -0.74
N GLN A 56 4.58 1.06 -0.43
CA GLN A 56 5.35 1.79 -1.45
C GLN A 56 6.46 0.94 -2.05
N ASN A 57 7.15 0.13 -1.25
CA ASN A 57 8.23 -0.74 -1.73
C ASN A 57 7.70 -1.85 -2.62
N MET A 58 6.55 -2.46 -2.31
CA MET A 58 5.91 -3.43 -3.22
C MET A 58 5.66 -2.82 -4.61
N LEU A 59 5.17 -1.58 -4.68
CA LEU A 59 4.96 -0.91 -5.97
C LEU A 59 6.26 -0.57 -6.71
N ARG A 60 7.42 -0.57 -6.04
CA ARG A 60 8.72 -0.30 -6.67
C ARG A 60 9.42 -1.60 -7.11
N GLU A 61 9.41 -2.60 -6.26
CA GLU A 61 10.20 -3.83 -6.41
C GLU A 61 9.63 -4.82 -7.41
N TYR A 62 8.31 -4.93 -7.49
CA TYR A 62 7.67 -5.80 -8.48
C TYR A 62 7.75 -5.14 -9.86
N THR A 63 7.63 -5.93 -10.92
CA THR A 63 7.48 -5.46 -12.30
C THR A 63 6.01 -5.22 -12.65
N LEU A 64 5.71 -4.51 -13.74
CA LEU A 64 4.32 -4.33 -14.18
C LEU A 64 3.71 -5.66 -14.59
N ASN A 65 2.43 -5.86 -14.25
CA ASN A 65 1.68 -7.09 -14.40
C ASN A 65 2.16 -8.29 -13.57
N GLU A 66 3.21 -8.13 -12.76
CA GLU A 66 3.67 -9.18 -11.86
C GLU A 66 2.66 -9.41 -10.74
N VAL A 67 2.32 -10.68 -10.52
CA VAL A 67 1.49 -11.13 -9.39
C VAL A 67 2.35 -11.13 -8.13
N VAL A 68 1.82 -10.56 -7.05
CA VAL A 68 2.54 -10.51 -5.78
C VAL A 68 2.59 -11.89 -5.10
N THR A 69 3.55 -12.10 -4.20
CA THR A 69 3.59 -13.32 -3.38
C THR A 69 2.35 -13.44 -2.48
N GLU A 70 2.00 -14.65 -2.01
CA GLU A 70 0.87 -14.83 -1.09
C GLU A 70 1.03 -14.07 0.24
N GLN A 71 2.27 -13.90 0.71
CA GLN A 71 2.57 -13.07 1.88
C GLN A 71 2.23 -11.60 1.62
N ASP A 72 2.67 -11.05 0.50
CA ASP A 72 2.38 -9.66 0.14
C ASP A 72 0.90 -9.46 -0.20
N LYS A 73 0.25 -10.44 -0.82
CA LYS A 73 -1.21 -10.46 -1.02
C LYS A 73 -1.94 -10.36 0.31
N SER A 74 -1.52 -11.10 1.33
CA SER A 74 -2.11 -11.03 2.67
C SER A 74 -1.93 -9.64 3.30
N CYS A 75 -0.75 -9.03 3.15
CA CYS A 75 -0.52 -7.64 3.55
C CYS A 75 -1.44 -6.65 2.81
N LEU A 76 -1.66 -6.86 1.51
CA LEU A 76 -2.53 -5.98 0.70
C LEU A 76 -4.01 -6.14 1.05
N ILE A 77 -4.46 -7.36 1.39
CA ILE A 77 -5.80 -7.61 1.93
C ILE A 77 -5.98 -6.89 3.26
N GLU A 78 -4.98 -6.91 4.14
CA GLU A 78 -5.01 -6.15 5.39
C GLU A 78 -5.10 -4.64 5.13
N ALA A 79 -4.35 -4.12 4.16
CA ALA A 79 -4.39 -2.71 3.79
C ALA A 79 -5.76 -2.29 3.23
N LEU A 80 -6.46 -3.18 2.53
CA LEU A 80 -7.78 -2.90 1.97
C LEU A 80 -8.84 -2.63 3.04
N LYS A 81 -8.67 -3.13 4.27
CA LYS A 81 -9.58 -2.83 5.40
C LYS A 81 -9.65 -1.33 5.72
N PHE A 82 -8.57 -0.60 5.46
CA PHE A 82 -8.50 0.85 5.66
C PHE A 82 -8.90 1.65 4.42
N HIS A 83 -9.14 1.00 3.28
CA HIS A 83 -9.56 1.70 2.08
C HIS A 83 -11.03 2.11 2.20
N PRO A 84 -11.43 3.36 1.87
CA PRO A 84 -12.82 3.82 2.02
C PRO A 84 -13.83 3.03 1.17
N ARG A 85 -13.34 2.34 0.13
CA ARG A 85 -14.11 1.40 -0.70
C ARG A 85 -13.59 -0.04 -0.61
N GLY A 86 -12.99 -0.43 0.51
CA GLY A 86 -12.32 -1.72 0.67
C GLY A 86 -13.19 -2.91 0.31
N TYR A 87 -14.44 -2.93 0.81
CA TYR A 87 -15.43 -3.95 0.48
C TYR A 87 -15.70 -4.04 -1.03
N ASP A 88 -15.93 -2.90 -1.71
CA ASP A 88 -16.10 -2.89 -3.16
C ASP A 88 -14.90 -3.47 -3.89
N LYS A 89 -13.68 -3.17 -3.44
CA LYS A 89 -12.44 -3.67 -4.07
C LYS A 89 -12.35 -5.19 -3.93
N ILE A 90 -12.65 -5.72 -2.75
CA ILE A 90 -12.69 -7.18 -2.50
C ILE A 90 -13.77 -7.85 -3.34
N GLY A 91 -14.97 -7.27 -3.39
CA GLY A 91 -16.12 -7.80 -4.14
C GLY A 91 -16.44 -9.24 -3.76
N VAL A 92 -16.57 -10.12 -4.75
CA VAL A 92 -16.87 -11.56 -4.58
C VAL A 92 -15.71 -12.39 -4.00
N GLY A 93 -14.55 -11.77 -3.75
CA GLY A 93 -13.35 -12.43 -3.27
C GLY A 93 -12.15 -12.24 -4.19
N ILE A 94 -10.96 -12.27 -3.60
CA ILE A 94 -9.69 -11.97 -4.28
C ILE A 94 -9.02 -13.27 -4.71
N ARG A 95 -8.83 -13.45 -6.02
CA ARG A 95 -8.03 -14.54 -6.58
C ARG A 95 -6.54 -14.22 -6.47
N GLU A 96 -6.13 -13.10 -7.03
CA GLU A 96 -4.74 -12.63 -7.00
C GLU A 96 -4.66 -11.10 -7.02
N ILE A 97 -3.50 -10.56 -6.66
CA ILE A 97 -3.21 -9.14 -6.77
C ILE A 97 -1.93 -8.98 -7.59
N LYS A 98 -1.95 -8.05 -8.55
CA LYS A 98 -0.78 -7.73 -9.38
C LYS A 98 -0.47 -6.24 -9.37
N ILE A 99 0.71 -5.86 -9.83
CA ILE A 99 1.01 -4.45 -10.06
C ILE A 99 0.47 -4.01 -11.42
N GLY A 100 -0.17 -2.86 -11.46
CA GLY A 100 -0.64 -2.24 -12.70
C GLY A 100 -0.45 -0.73 -12.68
N VAL A 101 -1.11 -0.06 -13.61
CA VAL A 101 -1.19 1.39 -13.69
C VAL A 101 -2.64 1.82 -13.55
N ASN A 102 -2.87 3.00 -12.97
CA ASN A 102 -4.21 3.56 -12.93
C ASN A 102 -4.59 4.04 -14.35
N PRO A 103 -5.73 3.62 -14.93
CA PRO A 103 -6.16 4.09 -16.26
C PRO A 103 -6.23 5.62 -16.39
N GLY A 104 -6.63 6.32 -15.32
CA GLY A 104 -6.68 7.79 -15.28
C GLY A 104 -5.33 8.46 -14.99
N HIS A 105 -4.33 7.70 -14.53
CA HIS A 105 -2.97 8.18 -14.26
C HIS A 105 -1.93 7.15 -14.72
N PRO A 106 -1.65 7.03 -16.02
CA PRO A 106 -0.81 5.97 -16.59
C PRO A 106 0.62 5.94 -16.04
N ASN A 107 1.11 7.10 -15.56
CA ASN A 107 2.42 7.25 -14.94
C ASN A 107 2.46 6.79 -13.47
N SER A 108 1.32 6.39 -12.89
CA SER A 108 1.20 6.01 -11.49
C SER A 108 0.94 4.51 -11.34
N ARG A 109 1.88 3.82 -10.71
CA ARG A 109 1.73 2.39 -10.36
C ARG A 109 0.72 2.22 -9.24
N CYS A 110 -0.10 1.18 -9.33
CA CYS A 110 -1.09 0.80 -8.33
C CYS A 110 -1.22 -0.72 -8.22
N PHE A 111 -2.05 -1.18 -7.28
CA PHE A 111 -2.39 -2.59 -7.15
C PHE A 111 -3.68 -2.88 -7.90
N ILE A 112 -3.71 -4.00 -8.63
CA ILE A 112 -4.88 -4.49 -9.34
C ILE A 112 -5.33 -5.78 -8.68
N VAL A 113 -6.52 -5.76 -8.09
CA VAL A 113 -7.22 -6.95 -7.61
C VAL A 113 -7.83 -7.65 -8.81
N GLN A 114 -7.51 -8.93 -8.99
CA GLN A 114 -8.28 -9.84 -9.83
C GLN A 114 -9.18 -10.68 -8.92
N ARG A 115 -10.49 -10.59 -9.17
CA ARG A 115 -11.50 -11.29 -8.38
C ARG A 115 -11.77 -12.69 -8.88
N SER A 116 -12.44 -13.49 -8.06
CA SER A 116 -12.80 -14.87 -8.41
C SER A 116 -13.76 -14.97 -9.59
N ASP A 117 -14.52 -13.91 -9.91
CA ASP A 117 -15.44 -13.81 -11.05
C ASP A 117 -14.82 -13.20 -12.31
N ASP A 118 -13.48 -13.15 -12.40
CA ASP A 118 -12.71 -12.55 -13.49
C ASP A 118 -12.86 -11.04 -13.66
N THR A 119 -13.62 -10.36 -12.79
CA THR A 119 -13.62 -8.90 -12.75
C THR A 119 -12.34 -8.38 -12.08
N SER A 120 -12.02 -7.11 -12.31
CA SER A 120 -10.87 -6.46 -11.69
C SER A 120 -11.20 -5.10 -11.11
N ALA A 121 -10.37 -4.66 -10.17
CA ALA A 121 -10.40 -3.31 -9.64
C ALA A 121 -9.01 -2.85 -9.22
N ASP A 122 -8.67 -1.60 -9.51
CA ASP A 122 -7.47 -0.96 -9.00
C ASP A 122 -7.68 -0.47 -7.57
N PHE A 123 -6.62 -0.35 -6.78
CA PHE A 123 -6.68 0.46 -5.56
C PHE A 123 -5.36 1.18 -5.29
N SER A 124 -5.48 2.33 -4.63
CA SER A 124 -4.35 3.18 -4.28
C SER A 124 -3.96 2.96 -2.83
N TYR A 125 -2.70 2.62 -2.58
CA TYR A 125 -2.18 2.48 -1.22
C TYR A 125 -2.28 3.79 -0.43
N ASN A 126 -2.20 4.95 -1.10
CA ASN A 126 -2.36 6.25 -0.45
C ASN A 126 -3.73 6.37 0.22
N LYS A 127 -4.79 5.81 -0.39
CA LYS A 127 -6.13 5.78 0.20
C LYS A 127 -6.20 4.86 1.41
N CYS A 128 -5.49 3.72 1.39
CA CYS A 128 -5.38 2.84 2.55
C CYS A 128 -4.63 3.52 3.71
N VAL A 129 -3.49 4.16 3.42
CA VAL A 129 -2.70 4.89 4.43
C VAL A 129 -3.49 6.05 5.03
N LEU A 130 -4.23 6.81 4.20
CA LEU A 130 -5.09 7.89 4.70
C LEU A 130 -6.22 7.35 5.59
N GLY A 131 -6.87 6.26 5.21
CA GLY A 131 -7.91 5.64 6.05
C GLY A 131 -7.36 5.12 7.38
N ALA A 132 -6.16 4.51 7.36
CA ALA A 132 -5.49 4.07 8.58
C ALA A 132 -5.13 5.26 9.48
N ALA A 133 -4.59 6.33 8.91
CA ALA A 133 -4.30 7.57 9.63
C ALA A 133 -5.56 8.15 10.30
N ASN A 134 -6.68 8.22 9.56
CA ASN A 134 -7.97 8.66 10.09
C ASN A 134 -8.48 7.76 11.23
N SER A 135 -8.21 6.45 11.19
CA SER A 135 -8.59 5.55 12.29
C SER A 135 -7.74 5.72 13.56
N ILE A 136 -6.53 6.26 13.44
CA ILE A 136 -5.68 6.59 14.60
C ILE A 136 -6.11 7.93 15.19
N SER A 137 -6.14 8.99 14.37
CA SER A 137 -6.65 10.30 14.77
C SER A 137 -7.00 11.18 13.56
N PRO A 138 -8.03 12.03 13.66
CA PRO A 138 -8.36 13.01 12.61
C PRO A 138 -7.21 13.97 12.28
N GLU A 139 -6.39 14.34 13.27
CA GLU A 139 -5.24 15.23 13.07
C GLU A 139 -4.16 14.55 12.22
N LEU A 140 -3.87 13.27 12.48
CA LEU A 140 -2.92 12.50 11.67
C LEU A 140 -3.46 12.30 10.25
N GLY A 141 -4.75 12.00 10.11
CA GLY A 141 -5.43 11.93 8.82
C GLY A 141 -5.27 13.20 8.00
N SER A 142 -5.59 14.35 8.59
CA SER A 142 -5.45 15.68 7.96
C SER A 142 -4.01 15.97 7.56
N TYR A 143 -3.03 15.56 8.37
CA TYR A 143 -1.61 15.72 8.05
C TYR A 143 -1.18 14.87 6.85
N ILE A 144 -1.57 13.59 6.83
CA ILE A 144 -1.26 12.68 5.72
C ILE A 144 -1.93 13.16 4.42
N GLU A 145 -3.18 13.62 4.48
CA GLU A 145 -3.88 14.17 3.32
C GLU A 145 -3.13 15.36 2.70
N LYS A 146 -2.66 16.31 3.52
CA LYS A 146 -1.83 17.44 3.07
C LYS A 146 -0.53 16.99 2.40
N ILE A 147 0.13 15.95 2.92
CA ILE A 147 1.35 15.40 2.28
C ILE A 147 1.03 14.79 0.92
N LEU A 148 -0.09 14.07 0.81
CA LEU A 148 -0.49 13.39 -0.41
C LEU A 148 -0.92 14.39 -1.50
N SER A 149 -1.67 15.44 -1.15
CA SER A 149 -2.09 16.48 -2.09
C SER A 149 -0.91 17.33 -2.59
N ASN A 150 0.02 17.71 -1.71
CA ASN A 150 1.24 18.44 -2.10
C ASN A 150 2.18 17.66 -3.03
N ARG A 151 2.07 16.33 -3.07
CA ARG A 151 2.78 15.49 -4.04
C ARG A 151 2.08 15.47 -5.40
N ALA A 152 0.75 15.55 -5.43
CA ALA A 152 0.00 15.63 -6.68
C ALA A 152 0.22 16.98 -7.41
N ILE A 153 0.44 18.07 -6.67
CA ILE A 153 0.66 19.42 -7.21
C ILE A 153 2.07 19.63 -7.78
N ARG A 154 3.03 18.75 -7.43
CA ARG A 154 4.40 18.78 -7.98
C ARG A 154 4.57 17.68 -9.03
N PRO A 155 4.05 17.83 -10.25
CA PRO A 155 4.49 16.97 -11.34
C PRO A 155 5.99 17.23 -11.53
N HIS A 156 6.75 16.13 -11.60
CA HIS A 156 8.16 16.03 -11.97
C HIS A 156 8.63 17.26 -12.78
N GLN A 157 9.36 18.19 -12.15
CA GLN A 157 10.27 19.01 -12.93
C GLN A 157 11.37 18.07 -13.41
N LEU A 158 11.56 18.07 -14.74
CA LEU A 158 12.43 17.21 -15.54
C LEU A 158 13.78 16.90 -14.88
#